data_AF-A0A950WI06-F1
#
_entry.id   AF-A0A950WI06-F1
#
_cell.length_a   1.000
_cell.length_b   1.000
_cell.length_c   1.000
_cell.angle_alpha   90.00
_cell.angle_beta   90.00
_cell.angle_gamma   90.00
#
_symmetry.space_group_name_H-M   'P 1'
#
loop_
_entity.id
_entity.type
_entity.pdbx_description
1 polymer ?
#
loop_
_entity_poly.entity_id
_entity_poly.type
_entity_poly.pdbx_seq_one_letter_code
_entity_poly.pdbx_strand_id
1 'polypeptide(L)'
;MTPCTVFLSRLIGLFALILSLSLLADKEASVSAIVALVHERPLLLIIGMMGLLAGLAIVLTHNVWSGGVVPILITLIGWWILIRGVLLILL
;
A
#
# COMPACT_ATOMS: atom_id res chain seq x y z
N MET A 1 17.65 2.79 14.62
CA MET A 1 16.35 2.60 13.94
C MET A 1 15.42 1.85 14.87
N THR A 2 14.12 2.18 14.90
CA THR A 2 13.16 1.52 15.82
C THR A 2 12.74 0.14 15.31
N PRO A 3 12.35 -0.81 16.19
CA PRO A 3 11.84 -2.12 15.77
C PRO A 3 10.66 -2.02 14.80
N CYS A 4 9.76 -1.05 15.01
CA CYS A 4 8.63 -0.77 14.13
C CYS A 4 9.08 -0.37 12.71
N THR A 5 10.11 0.49 12.60
CA THR A 5 10.67 0.89 11.30
C THR A 5 11.20 -0.31 10.53
N VAL A 6 11.93 -1.21 11.21
CA VAL A 6 12.50 -2.42 10.59
C VAL A 6 11.42 -3.41 10.18
N PHE A 7 10.38 -3.56 11.00
CA PHE A 7 9.24 -4.42 10.67
C PHE A 7 8.51 -3.91 9.43
N LEU A 8 8.13 -2.62 9.40
CA LEU A 8 7.41 -2.03 8.28
C LEU A 8 8.26 -1.99 7.00
N SER A 9 9.57 -1.74 7.09
CA SER A 9 10.45 -1.78 5.92
C SER A 9 10.50 -3.19 5.31
N ARG A 10 10.57 -4.23 6.14
CA ARG A 10 10.54 -5.63 5.67
C ARG A 10 9.18 -5.99 5.08
N LEU A 11 8.09 -5.61 5.76
CA LEU A 11 6.73 -5.88 5.30
C LEU A 11 6.46 -5.25 3.93
N ILE A 12 6.70 -3.95 3.80
CA ILE A 12 6.48 -3.21 2.55
C ILE A 12 7.42 -3.72 1.45
N GLY A 13 8.70 -3.93 1.77
CA GLY A 13 9.69 -4.42 0.82
C GLY A 13 9.37 -5.80 0.28
N LEU A 14 9.02 -6.75 1.15
CA LEU A 14 8.63 -8.12 0.75
C LEU A 14 7.31 -8.11 -0.02
N PHE A 15 6.33 -7.33 0.40
CA PHE A 15 5.07 -7.16 -0.32
C PHE A 15 5.30 -6.65 -1.74
N ALA A 16 6.12 -5.59 -1.89
CA ALA A 16 6.46 -5.04 -3.19
C ALA A 16 7.19 -6.07 -4.07
N LEU A 17 8.15 -6.79 -3.50
CA LEU A 17 8.91 -7.81 -4.23
C LEU A 17 8.00 -8.94 -4.72
N ILE A 18 7.14 -9.49 -3.87
CA ILE A 18 6.20 -10.56 -4.24
C ILE A 18 5.24 -10.08 -5.33
N LEU A 19 4.65 -8.89 -5.16
CA LEU A 19 3.76 -8.33 -6.17
C LEU A 19 4.47 -8.09 -7.49
N SER A 20 5.65 -7.46 -7.48
CA SER A 20 6.41 -7.20 -8.70
C SER A 20 6.76 -8.50 -9.44
N LEU A 21 7.16 -9.56 -8.72
CA LEU A 21 7.40 -10.87 -9.34
C LEU A 21 6.13 -11.46 -9.94
N SER A 22 4.99 -11.37 -9.25
CA SER A 22 3.70 -11.83 -9.77
C SER A 22 3.31 -11.08 -11.04
N LEU A 23 3.51 -9.76 -11.09
CA LEU A 23 3.19 -8.93 -12.25
C LEU A 23 4.12 -9.21 -13.44
N LEU A 24 5.37 -9.60 -13.18
CA LEU A 24 6.33 -9.96 -14.22
C LEU A 24 6.09 -11.36 -14.79
N ALA A 25 5.51 -12.27 -14.00
CA ALA A 25 5.23 -13.64 -14.44
C ALA A 25 4.19 -13.67 -15.58
N ASP A 26 3.15 -12.83 -15.51
CA ASP A 26 2.17 -12.68 -16.58
C ASP A 26 1.67 -11.24 -16.64
N LYS A 27 2.40 -10.41 -17.40
CA LYS A 27 2.14 -8.97 -17.51
C LYS A 27 0.79 -8.69 -18.17
N GLU A 28 0.43 -9.44 -19.21
CA GLU A 28 -0.80 -9.21 -19.97
C GLU A 28 -2.03 -9.56 -19.14
N ALA A 29 -2.02 -10.73 -18.48
CA ALA A 29 -3.10 -11.12 -17.59
C ALA A 29 -3.23 -10.15 -16.41
N SER A 30 -2.09 -9.70 -15.85
CA SER A 30 -2.08 -8.74 -14.73
C SER A 30 -2.70 -7.39 -15.12
N VAL A 31 -2.33 -6.83 -16.27
CA VAL A 31 -2.89 -5.56 -16.76
C VAL A 31 -4.39 -5.70 -17.02
N SER A 32 -4.80 -6.78 -17.68
CA SER A 32 -6.21 -7.07 -17.95
C SER A 32 -7.03 -7.18 -16.65
N ALA A 33 -6.52 -7.90 -15.65
CA ALA A 33 -7.16 -8.05 -14.35
C ALA A 33 -7.31 -6.71 -13.61
N ILE A 34 -6.28 -5.85 -13.63
CA ILE A 34 -6.34 -4.50 -13.03
C ILE A 34 -7.41 -3.64 -13.73
N VAL A 35 -7.47 -3.68 -15.06
CA VAL A 35 -8.48 -2.93 -15.83
C VAL A 35 -9.88 -3.42 -15.50
N ALA A 36 -10.11 -4.73 -15.47
CA ALA A 36 -11.40 -5.31 -15.10
C ALA A 36 -11.82 -4.90 -13.69
N LEU A 37 -10.87 -4.93 -12.74
CA LEU A 37 -11.11 -4.57 -11.35
C LEU A 37 -11.58 -3.11 -11.19
N VAL A 38 -11.00 -2.18 -11.96
CA VAL A 38 -11.36 -0.75 -11.89
C VAL A 38 -12.79 -0.48 -12.39
N HIS A 39 -13.37 -1.38 -13.20
CA HIS A 39 -14.75 -1.23 -13.65
C HIS A 39 -15.77 -1.79 -12.65
N GLU A 40 -15.32 -2.52 -11.62
CA GLU A 40 -16.17 -3.15 -10.62
C GLU A 40 -16.22 -2.33 -9.32
N ARG A 41 -17.27 -1.51 -9.17
CA ARG A 41 -17.46 -0.63 -8.00
C ARG A 41 -17.37 -1.37 -6.65
N PRO A 42 -17.98 -2.56 -6.45
CA PRO A 42 -17.86 -3.26 -5.18
C PRO A 42 -16.42 -3.67 -4.85
N LEU A 43 -15.62 -4.04 -5.86
CA LEU A 43 -14.21 -4.40 -5.68
C LEU A 43 -13.37 -3.17 -5.33
N LEU A 44 -13.64 -2.03 -5.98
CA LEU A 44 -13.01 -0.76 -5.63
C LEU A 44 -13.27 -0.35 -4.17
N LEU A 45 -14.51 -0.50 -3.69
CA LEU A 45 -14.86 -0.24 -2.30
C LEU A 45 -14.07 -1.14 -1.33
N ILE A 46 -14.00 -2.44 -1.60
CA ILE A 46 -13.25 -3.40 -0.76
C ILE A 46 -11.76 -3.03 -0.73
N ILE A 47 -11.17 -2.71 -1.89
CA ILE A 47 -9.76 -2.30 -1.96
C ILE A 47 -9.53 -0.98 -1.24
N GLY A 48 -10.47 -0.03 -1.37
CA GLY A 48 -10.45 1.23 -0.63
C GLY A 48 -10.47 1.01 0.87
N MET A 49 -11.36 0.15 1.38
CA MET A 49 -11.44 -0.22 2.80
C MET A 49 -10.16 -0.90 3.30
N MET A 50 -9.60 -1.86 2.54
CA MET A 50 -8.34 -2.52 2.87
C MET A 50 -7.18 -1.51 2.90
N GLY A 51 -7.12 -0.61 1.92
CA GLY A 51 -6.13 0.46 1.86
C GLY A 51 -6.26 1.43 3.04
N LEU A 52 -7.48 1.85 3.36
CA LEU A 52 -7.77 2.72 4.51
C LEU A 52 -7.29 2.09 5.82
N LEU A 53 -7.63 0.81 6.06
CA LEU A 53 -7.19 0.08 7.25
C LEU A 53 -5.66 -0.03 7.34
N ALA A 54 -5.00 -0.40 6.24
CA ALA A 54 -3.55 -0.51 6.19
C ALA A 54 -2.85 0.85 6.40
N GLY A 55 -3.35 1.90 5.74
CA GLY A 55 -2.85 3.26 5.87
C GLY A 55 -2.99 3.79 7.29
N LEU A 56 -4.15 3.60 7.92
CA LEU A 56 -4.37 3.96 9.32
C LEU A 56 -3.42 3.20 10.24
N ALA A 57 -3.28 1.88 10.05
CA ALA A 57 -2.39 1.08 10.87
C ALA A 57 -0.94 1.60 10.80
N ILE A 58 -0.46 1.97 9.61
CA ILE A 58 0.89 2.54 9.43
C ILE A 58 0.96 3.93 10.07
N VAL A 59 0.08 4.86 9.72
CA VAL A 59 0.15 6.26 10.21
C VAL A 59 0.01 6.33 11.73
N LEU A 60 -0.84 5.51 12.34
CA LEU A 60 -1.03 5.51 13.80
C LEU A 60 0.15 4.89 14.55
N THR A 61 0.87 3.94 13.95
CA THR A 61 2.00 3.25 14.60
C THR A 61 3.36 3.82 14.21
N HIS A 62 3.45 4.49 13.06
CA HIS A 62 4.68 4.97 12.45
C HIS A 62 4.43 6.27 11.68
N ASN A 63 4.53 7.39 12.41
CA ASN A 63 4.49 8.74 11.86
C ASN A 63 5.78 9.47 12.23
N VAL A 64 6.88 9.08 11.59
CA VAL A 64 8.24 9.50 11.95
C VAL A 64 8.89 10.25 10.79
N TRP A 65 9.08 11.56 10.97
CA TRP A 65 9.64 12.46 9.97
C TRP A 65 11.15 12.72 10.13
N SER A 66 11.81 11.97 11.01
CA SER A 66 13.24 12.11 11.32
C SER A 66 13.92 10.74 11.45
N GLY A 67 15.25 10.72 11.57
CA GLY A 67 15.99 9.46 11.73
C GLY A 67 16.43 8.77 10.42
N GLY A 68 16.49 9.54 9.32
CA GLY A 68 17.03 9.10 8.03
C GLY A 68 15.97 8.86 6.95
N VAL A 69 16.40 8.33 5.81
CA VAL A 69 15.55 8.18 4.61
C VAL A 69 14.45 7.12 4.83
N VAL A 70 14.78 5.99 5.44
CA VAL A 70 13.86 4.84 5.56
C VAL A 70 12.61 5.16 6.42
N PRO A 71 12.72 5.76 7.63
CA PRO A 71 11.52 6.14 8.40
C PRO A 71 10.61 7.12 7.66
N ILE A 72 11.20 8.10 6.95
CA ILE A 72 10.45 9.09 6.19
C ILE A 72 9.70 8.42 5.04
N LEU A 73 10.36 7.51 4.30
CA LEU A 73 9.72 6.75 3.22
C LEU A 73 8.52 5.93 3.72
N ILE A 74 8.65 5.24 4.86
CA ILE A 74 7.55 4.47 5.45
C ILE A 74 6.37 5.37 5.80
N THR A 75 6.66 6.53 6.40
CA THR A 75 5.63 7.52 6.77
C THR A 75 4.91 8.03 5.51
N LEU A 76 5.65 8.37 4.46
CA LEU A 76 5.07 8.78 3.17
C LEU A 76 4.20 7.69 2.54
N ILE A 77 4.66 6.43 2.57
CA ILE A 77 3.90 5.28 2.06
C ILE A 77 2.60 5.09 2.86
N GLY A 78 2.66 5.20 4.19
CA GLY A 78 1.49 5.11 5.06
C GLY A 78 0.42 6.16 4.70
N TRP A 79 0.83 7.42 4.58
CA TRP A 79 -0.07 8.51 4.19
C TRP A 79 -0.60 8.35 2.75
N TRP A 80 0.23 7.91 1.81
CA TRP A 80 -0.20 7.65 0.43
C TRP A 80 -1.29 6.56 0.38
N ILE A 81 -1.06 5.43 1.07
CA ILE A 81 -2.02 4.32 1.14
C ILE A 81 -3.32 4.80 1.80
N LEU A 82 -3.23 5.59 2.87
CA LEU A 82 -4.38 6.15 3.58
C LEU A 82 -5.24 7.02 2.66
N ILE A 83 -4.62 8.02 2.02
CA ILE A 83 -5.31 8.97 1.14
C ILE A 83 -5.93 8.21 -0.05
N ARG A 84 -5.17 7.32 -0.69
CA ARG A 84 -5.69 6.48 -1.79
C ARG A 84 -6.89 5.65 -1.34
N GLY A 85 -6.84 5.05 -0.15
CA GLY A 85 -7.93 4.26 0.41
C GLY A 85 -9.20 5.09 0.57
N VAL A 86 -9.09 6.30 1.14
CA VAL A 86 -10.21 7.25 1.25
C VAL A 86 -10.78 7.60 -0.12
N LEU A 87 -9.92 7.95 -1.09
CA LEU A 87 -10.35 8.31 -2.44
C LEU A 87 -11.13 7.17 -3.12
N LEU A 88 -10.66 5.94 -3.00
CA LEU A 88 -11.32 4.77 -3.60
C LEU A 88 -12.69 4.46 -2.97
N ILE A 89 -12.89 4.78 -1.69
CA ILE A 89 -14.20 4.62 -1.03
C ILE A 89 -15.19 5.69 -1.49
N LEU A 90 -14.69 6.88 -1.85
CA LEU A 90 -15.51 8.03 -2.26
C LEU A 90 -15.86 8.03 -3.76
N LEU A 91 -15.21 7.20 -4.57
CA LEU A 91 -15.42 7.03 -6.02
C LEU A 91 -16.53 6.01 -6.33
#